data_AF-A0A534QRK4-F1
#
_entry.id   AF-A0A534QRK4-F1
#
_cell.length_a   1.000
_cell.length_b   1.000
_cell.length_c   1.000
_cell.angle_alpha   90.00
_cell.angle_beta   90.00
_cell.angle_gamma   90.00
#
_symmetry.space_group_name_H-M   'P 1'
#
loop_
_entity.id
_entity.type
_entity.pdbx_description
1 polymer ?
#
loop_
_entity_poly.entity_id
_entity_poly.type
_entity_poly.pdbx_seq_one_letter_code
_entity_poly.pdbx_strand_id
1 'polypeptide(L)'
;MPALEALFRWIHIVAGIVWIGHLYFFNFVNGPFAGTMDPDTRKKVVPQLMPRALYWFRWGAAWTWVTGVLLVLLIFYHGREVFPGIRGFALPDIV
;
A
#
# COMPACT_ATOMS: atom_id res chain seq x y z
N MET A 1 5.93 20.72 -7.98
CA MET A 1 5.77 20.01 -9.28
C MET A 1 4.61 19.04 -9.17
N PRO A 2 3.38 19.42 -9.58
CA PRO A 2 2.16 18.62 -9.36
C PRO A 2 2.24 17.21 -9.99
N ALA A 3 2.91 17.06 -11.13
CA ALA A 3 3.11 15.76 -11.77
C ALA A 3 3.93 14.77 -10.91
N LEU A 4 4.93 15.25 -10.16
CA LEU A 4 5.75 14.41 -9.30
C LEU A 4 4.94 13.85 -8.12
N GLU A 5 4.10 14.70 -7.53
CA GLU A 5 3.19 14.29 -6.47
C GLU A 5 2.19 13.24 -6.96
N ALA A 6 1.58 13.47 -8.13
CA ALA A 6 0.68 12.51 -8.75
C ALA A 6 1.36 11.16 -8.99
N LEU A 7 2.61 11.16 -9.49
CA LEU A 7 3.38 9.94 -9.71
C LEU A 7 3.57 9.14 -8.41
N PHE A 8 4.05 9.77 -7.35
CA PHE A 8 4.25 9.09 -6.06
C PHE A 8 2.93 8.56 -5.45
N ARG A 9 1.82 9.31 -5.61
CA ARG A 9 0.48 8.86 -5.18
C ARG A 9 0.07 7.58 -5.90
N TRP A 10 0.21 7.53 -7.22
CA TRP A 10 -0.15 6.34 -8.00
C TRP A 10 0.75 5.15 -7.70
N ILE A 11 2.05 5.36 -7.53
CA ILE A 11 2.97 4.29 -7.10
C ILE A 11 2.55 3.74 -5.73
N HIS A 12 2.22 4.62 -4.77
CA HIS A 12 1.75 4.23 -3.45
C HIS A 12 0.46 3.40 -3.51
N ILE A 13 -0.51 3.83 -4.32
CA ILE A 13 -1.78 3.12 -4.49
C ILE A 13 -1.56 1.73 -5.07
N VAL A 14 -0.77 1.61 -6.15
CA VAL A 14 -0.49 0.31 -6.79
C VAL A 14 0.27 -0.61 -5.83
N ALA A 15 1.28 -0.10 -5.12
CA ALA A 15 1.99 -0.88 -4.10
C ALA A 15 1.04 -1.35 -2.98
N GLY A 16 0.12 -0.48 -2.55
CA GLY A 16 -0.90 -0.79 -1.56
C GLY A 16 -1.85 -1.90 -2.02
N ILE A 17 -2.29 -1.86 -3.28
CA ILE A 17 -3.11 -2.93 -3.89
C ILE A 17 -2.37 -4.27 -3.85
N VAL A 18 -1.08 -4.28 -4.22
CA VAL A 18 -0.26 -5.51 -4.16
C VAL A 18 -0.14 -6.01 -2.72
N TRP A 19 0.13 -5.12 -1.76
CA TRP A 19 0.29 -5.50 -0.35
C TRP A 19 -0.99 -6.05 0.26
N ILE A 20 -2.09 -5.29 0.20
CA ILE A 20 -3.38 -5.68 0.78
C ILE A 20 -3.99 -6.86 0.03
N GLY A 21 -3.83 -6.91 -1.30
CA GLY A 21 -4.26 -8.05 -2.11
C GLY A 21 -3.61 -9.37 -1.66
N HIS A 22 -2.31 -9.34 -1.33
CA HIS A 22 -1.63 -10.51 -0.77
C HIS A 22 -2.12 -10.86 0.63
N LEU A 23 -2.44 -9.88 1.50
CA LEU A 23 -3.06 -10.17 2.80
C LEU A 23 -4.38 -10.92 2.63
N TYR A 24 -5.24 -10.46 1.73
CA TYR A 24 -6.52 -11.14 1.48
C TYR A 24 -6.32 -12.53 0.89
N PHE A 25 -5.37 -12.68 -0.05
CA PHE A 25 -4.98 -13.98 -0.56
C PHE A 25 -4.54 -14.92 0.56
N PHE A 26 -3.63 -14.50 1.45
CA PHE A 26 -3.14 -15.37 2.52
C PHE A 26 -4.21 -15.74 3.55
N ASN A 27 -5.01 -14.76 3.99
CA ASN A 27 -5.98 -14.96 5.07
C ASN A 27 -7.25 -15.67 4.61
N PHE A 28 -7.78 -15.31 3.45
CA PHE A 28 -9.12 -15.76 3.02
C PHE A 28 -9.10 -16.83 1.92
N VAL A 29 -7.99 -16.96 1.18
CA VAL A 29 -7.92 -17.89 0.04
C VAL A 29 -6.96 -19.04 0.33
N ASN A 30 -5.68 -18.73 0.55
CA ASN A 30 -4.61 -19.71 0.67
C ASN A 30 -4.78 -20.64 1.88
N GLY A 31 -5.16 -20.11 3.04
CA GLY A 31 -5.39 -20.91 4.25
C GLY A 31 -6.47 -22.00 4.05
N PRO A 32 -7.71 -21.62 3.70
CA PRO A 32 -8.78 -22.58 3.40
C PRO A 32 -8.41 -23.54 2.26
N PHE A 33 -7.81 -23.04 1.19
CA PHE A 33 -7.42 -23.86 0.04
C PHE A 33 -6.31 -24.87 0.35
N ALA A 34 -5.32 -24.51 1.17
CA ALA A 34 -4.29 -25.45 1.60
C ALA A 34 -4.88 -26.62 2.42
N GLY A 35 -5.98 -26.37 3.13
CA GLY A 35 -6.73 -27.36 3.89
C GLY A 35 -7.41 -28.44 3.02
N THR A 36 -7.72 -28.14 1.76
CA THR A 36 -8.39 -29.09 0.84
C THR A 36 -7.43 -29.97 0.06
N MET A 37 -6.12 -29.74 0.16
CA MET A 37 -5.11 -30.52 -0.57
C MET A 37 -4.71 -31.79 0.19
N ASP A 38 -4.50 -32.87 -0.56
CA ASP A 38 -3.80 -34.05 -0.06
C ASP A 38 -2.33 -33.72 0.32
N PRO A 39 -1.72 -34.52 1.22
CA PRO A 39 -0.37 -34.23 1.72
C PRO A 39 0.71 -34.16 0.63
N ASP A 40 0.59 -34.94 -0.45
CA ASP A 40 1.61 -35.00 -1.49
C ASP A 40 1.50 -33.83 -2.48
N THR A 41 0.28 -33.37 -2.77
CA THR A 41 0.04 -32.14 -3.53
C THR A 41 0.52 -30.92 -2.76
N ARG A 42 0.22 -30.83 -1.45
CA ARG A 42 0.66 -29.70 -0.61
C ARG A 42 2.17 -29.53 -0.61
N LYS A 43 2.92 -30.62 -0.51
CA LYS A 43 4.40 -30.62 -0.54
C LYS A 43 4.98 -30.11 -1.86
N LYS A 44 4.25 -30.22 -2.97
CA LYS A 44 4.68 -29.70 -4.28
C LYS A 44 4.28 -28.24 -4.48
N VAL A 45 3.04 -27.89 -4.10
CA VAL A 45 2.48 -26.56 -4.36
C VAL A 45 2.99 -25.50 -3.38
N VAL A 46 2.93 -25.76 -2.08
CA VAL A 46 3.23 -24.74 -1.05
C VAL A 46 4.66 -24.22 -1.15
N PRO A 47 5.71 -25.05 -1.27
CA PRO A 47 7.08 -24.56 -1.39
C PRO A 47 7.35 -23.77 -2.68
N GLN A 48 6.55 -23.98 -3.72
CA GLN A 48 6.67 -23.23 -4.98
C GLN A 48 5.86 -21.93 -4.96
N LEU A 49 4.70 -21.94 -4.31
CA LEU A 49 3.78 -20.80 -4.24
C LEU A 49 4.25 -19.77 -3.21
N MET A 50 4.60 -20.21 -2.01
CA MET A 50 4.84 -19.32 -0.88
C MET A 50 6.01 -18.35 -1.09
N PRO A 51 7.19 -18.76 -1.57
CA PRO A 51 8.30 -17.82 -1.75
C PRO A 51 7.98 -16.71 -2.77
N ARG A 52 7.23 -17.06 -3.83
CA ARG A 52 6.81 -16.10 -4.86
C ARG A 52 5.80 -15.11 -4.30
N ALA A 53 4.77 -15.60 -3.61
CA ALA A 53 3.77 -14.74 -2.98
C ALA A 53 4.39 -13.85 -1.89
N LEU A 54 5.30 -14.39 -1.07
CA LEU A 54 5.99 -13.62 -0.02
C LEU A 54 6.94 -12.57 -0.59
N TYR A 55 7.61 -12.83 -1.70
CA TYR A 55 8.45 -11.84 -2.37
C TYR A 55 7.63 -10.60 -2.73
N TRP A 56 6.51 -10.78 -3.43
CA TRP A 56 5.65 -9.68 -3.84
C TRP A 56 4.94 -9.01 -2.66
N PHE A 57 4.55 -9.77 -1.64
CA PHE A 57 4.03 -9.20 -0.39
C PHE A 57 5.04 -8.27 0.28
N ARG A 58 6.30 -8.71 0.44
CA ARG A 58 7.37 -7.93 1.08
C ARG A 58 7.65 -6.65 0.30
N TRP A 59 7.78 -6.75 -1.01
CA TRP A 59 8.06 -5.58 -1.85
C TRP A 59 6.87 -4.64 -2.00
N GLY A 60 5.64 -5.17 -2.04
CA GLY A 60 4.43 -4.35 -1.99
C GLY A 60 4.34 -3.55 -0.69
N ALA A 61 4.58 -4.21 0.46
CA ALA A 61 4.60 -3.55 1.76
C ALA A 61 5.73 -2.49 1.85
N ALA A 62 6.94 -2.84 1.42
CA ALA A 62 8.08 -1.94 1.42
C ALA A 62 7.83 -0.70 0.55
N TRP A 63 7.31 -0.89 -0.67
CA TRP A 63 7.01 0.24 -1.56
C TRP A 63 5.88 1.12 -1.05
N THR A 64 4.84 0.53 -0.45
CA THR A 64 3.77 1.31 0.19
C THR A 64 4.36 2.17 1.30
N TRP A 65 5.18 1.59 2.17
CA TRP A 65 5.82 2.33 3.25
C TRP A 65 6.74 3.44 2.74
N VAL A 66 7.68 3.13 1.83
CA VAL A 66 8.65 4.10 1.29
C VAL A 66 7.94 5.25 0.59
N THR A 67 7.02 4.96 -0.32
CA THR A 67 6.27 6.01 -1.03
C THR A 67 5.35 6.79 -0.11
N GLY A 68 4.80 6.16 0.94
CA GLY A 68 3.98 6.83 1.95
C GLY A 68 4.79 7.86 2.75
N VAL A 69 5.98 7.48 3.21
CA VAL A 69 6.91 8.40 3.88
C VAL A 69 7.30 9.54 2.94
N LEU A 70 7.67 9.24 1.69
CA LEU A 70 8.02 10.26 0.71
C LEU A 70 6.85 11.22 0.41
N LEU A 71 5.61 10.72 0.34
CA LEU A 71 4.42 11.56 0.15
C LEU A 71 4.18 12.46 1.36
N VAL A 72 4.29 11.94 2.58
CA VAL A 72 4.19 12.74 3.81
C VAL A 72 5.25 13.84 3.80
N LEU A 73 6.52 13.50 3.55
CA LEU A 73 7.60 14.48 3.49
C LEU A 73 7.37 15.51 2.36
N LEU A 74 6.94 15.07 1.18
CA LEU A 74 6.65 15.97 0.07
C LEU A 74 5.52 16.94 0.41
N ILE A 75 4.43 16.46 1.02
CA ILE A 75 3.33 17.30 1.46
C ILE A 75 3.82 18.28 2.53
N PHE A 76 4.40 17.82 3.65
CA PHE A 76 4.75 18.73 4.75
C PHE A 76 5.88 19.73 4.43
N TYR A 77 6.88 19.34 3.62
CA TYR A 77 8.03 20.21 3.33
C TYR A 77 7.88 21.02 2.03
N HIS A 78 7.12 20.56 1.04
CA HIS A 78 6.95 21.27 -0.24
C HIS A 78 5.52 21.79 -0.48
N GLY A 79 4.50 21.22 0.15
CA GLY A 79 3.11 21.66 0.07
C GLY A 79 2.63 22.20 1.42
N ARG A 80 2.82 23.49 1.70
CA ARG A 80 2.25 24.18 2.89
C ARG A 80 0.71 24.32 2.83
N GLU A 81 0.03 23.27 2.39
CA GLU A 81 -1.39 23.15 2.07
C GLU A 81 -1.99 22.04 2.95
N VAL A 82 -1.68 22.03 4.26
CA VAL A 82 -2.31 21.05 5.16
C VAL A 82 -3.80 21.41 5.34
N PHE A 83 -4.16 22.70 5.26
CA PHE A 83 -5.56 23.16 5.24
C PHE A 83 -5.69 24.57 4.59
N PRO A 84 -6.03 24.67 3.29
CA PRO A 84 -6.40 25.96 2.68
C PRO A 84 -7.80 26.40 3.15
N GLY A 85 -8.71 25.44 3.31
CA GLY A 85 -10.13 25.70 3.65
C GLY A 85 -10.42 26.00 5.12
N ILE A 86 -9.54 25.67 6.06
CA ILE A 86 -9.72 26.08 7.48
C ILE A 86 -9.37 27.55 7.67
N ARG A 87 -8.48 28.13 6.85
CA ARG A 87 -8.13 29.55 6.94
C ARG A 87 -9.30 30.48 6.56
N GLY A 88 -10.19 30.04 5.66
CA GLY A 88 -11.37 30.80 5.25
C GLY A 88 -12.61 30.60 6.14
N PHE A 89 -12.62 29.58 7.01
CA PHE A 89 -13.73 29.31 7.92
C PHE A 89 -13.50 29.87 9.33
N ALA A 90 -12.24 30.03 9.75
CA ALA A 90 -11.89 30.34 11.14
C ALA A 90 -11.72 31.84 11.46
N LEU A 91 -11.67 32.74 10.46
CA LEU A 91 -11.62 34.18 10.69
C LEU A 91 -12.49 34.87 9.64
N PRO A 92 -13.69 35.37 9.96
CA PRO A 92 -14.30 36.40 9.14
C PRO A 92 -13.36 37.61 9.11
N ASP A 93 -13.31 38.27 7.98
CA ASP A 93 -12.36 39.30 7.52
C ASP A 93 -12.49 40.64 8.29
N ILE A 94 -12.55 40.57 9.61
CA ILE A 94 -12.60 41.71 10.54
C ILE A 94 -11.25 41.83 11.27
N VAL A 95 -10.28 42.43 10.58
CA VAL A 95 -9.37 43.54 10.96
C VAL A 95 -8.39 43.75 9.81
#